data_AF-A0A382B7V5-F1
#
_entry.id   AF-A0A382B7V5-F1
#
_cell.length_a   1.000
_cell.length_b   1.000
_cell.length_c   1.000
_cell.angle_alpha   90.00
_cell.angle_beta   90.00
_cell.angle_gamma   90.00
#
_symmetry.space_group_name_H-M   'P 1'
#
loop_
_entity.id
_entity.type
_entity.pdbx_description
1 polymer ?
#
loop_
_entity_poly.entity_id
_entity_poly.type
_entity_poly.pdbx_seq_one_letter_code
_entity_poly.pdbx_strand_id
1 'polypeptide(L)' 'MESQKKLTRQVWRNNRSKITFTLHPDIVKVIKSTAEEERLPMSIVADEALYAGLKALGRMD' A
#
# COMPACT_ATOMS: atom_id res chain seq x y z
N MET A 1 0.50 -24.36 -5.53
CA MET A 1 0.57 -23.07 -6.23
C MET A 1 -0.59 -22.22 -5.73
N GLU A 2 -0.38 -21.45 -4.67
CA GLU A 2 -1.40 -20.49 -4.23
C GLU A 2 -1.48 -19.37 -5.25
N SER A 3 -2.66 -19.17 -5.83
CA SER A 3 -2.94 -18.03 -6.70
C SER A 3 -2.84 -16.75 -5.86
N GLN A 4 -1.66 -16.13 -5.86
CA GLN A 4 -1.43 -14.84 -5.22
C GLN A 4 -2.38 -13.82 -5.84
N LYS A 5 -3.32 -13.33 -5.02
CA LYS A 5 -4.35 -12.37 -5.42
C LYS A 5 -3.68 -11.04 -5.78
N LYS A 6 -3.93 -10.56 -7.00
CA LYS A 6 -3.52 -9.23 -7.46
C LYS A 6 -3.94 -8.13 -6.48
N LEU A 7 -3.10 -7.10 -6.33
CA LEU A 7 -3.41 -5.93 -5.51
C LEU A 7 -4.75 -5.29 -5.96
N THR A 8 -5.75 -5.34 -5.09
CA THR A 8 -7.06 -4.72 -5.35
C THR A 8 -7.01 -3.26 -4.93
N ARG A 9 -7.17 -2.33 -5.88
CA ARG A 9 -7.11 -0.90 -5.62
C ARG A 9 -8.37 -0.40 -4.94
N GLN A 10 -8.23 0.22 -3.77
CA GLN A 10 -9.35 0.80 -3.01
C GLN A 10 -9.17 2.31 -2.77
N VAL A 11 -7.98 2.87 -2.96
CA VAL A 11 -7.71 4.26 -2.59
C VAL A 11 -7.80 5.21 -3.80
N TRP A 12 -8.80 6.10 -3.79
CA TRP A 12 -8.97 7.15 -4.82
C TRP A 12 -7.89 8.25 -4.73
N ARG A 13 -7.31 8.70 -5.87
CA ARG A 13 -6.06 9.48 -5.88
C ARG A 13 -6.10 10.99 -6.17
N ASN A 14 -7.26 11.60 -6.41
CA ASN A 14 -7.29 13.02 -6.82
C ASN A 14 -7.20 13.98 -5.62
N ASN A 15 -6.36 15.02 -5.77
CA ASN A 15 -6.17 16.17 -4.87
C ASN A 15 -5.77 15.84 -3.41
N ARG A 16 -4.63 15.15 -3.22
CA ARG A 16 -4.16 14.69 -1.90
C ARG A 16 -3.15 15.62 -1.22
N SER A 17 -3.31 15.76 0.09
CA SER A 17 -2.26 16.29 0.99
C SER A 17 -1.06 15.33 1.03
N LYS A 18 0.16 15.88 1.11
CA LYS A 18 1.39 15.09 1.23
C LYS A 18 1.71 14.80 2.69
N ILE A 19 2.14 13.57 2.96
CA ILE A 19 2.71 13.16 4.25
C ILE A 19 4.00 12.38 3.98
N THR A 20 5.01 12.58 4.83
CA THR A 20 6.29 11.87 4.79
C THR A 20 6.48 11.17 6.12
N PHE A 21 6.83 9.89 6.10
CA PHE A 21 7.14 9.11 7.30
C PHE A 21 8.33 8.19 7.03
N THR A 22 9.04 7.82 8.10
CA THR A 22 10.09 6.80 8.06
C THR A 22 9.50 5.47 8.50
N LEU A 23 9.67 4.43 7.69
CA LEU A 23 9.18 3.08 7.99
C LEU A 23 10.31 2.16 8.46
N HIS A 24 9.92 1.11 9.17
CA HIS A 24 10.82 -0.01 9.45
C HIS A 24 11.35 -0.63 8.14
N PRO A 25 12.65 -0.97 8.03
CA PRO A 25 13.26 -1.48 6.79
C PRO A 25 12.53 -2.69 6.18
N ASP A 26 12.01 -3.60 7.00
CA ASP A 26 11.27 -4.76 6.53
C ASP A 26 9.96 -4.38 5.83
N ILE A 27 9.26 -3.36 6.31
CA ILE A 27 8.03 -2.86 5.68
C ILE A 27 8.38 -2.22 4.33
N VAL A 28 9.48 -1.45 4.27
CA VAL A 28 9.96 -0.85 3.02
C VAL A 28 10.30 -1.92 1.99
N LYS A 29 10.94 -3.02 2.42
CA LYS A 29 11.29 -4.14 1.55
C LYS A 29 10.04 -4.77 0.93
N VAL A 30 9.02 -5.05 1.75
CA VAL A 30 7.75 -5.61 1.26
C VAL A 30 7.06 -4.66 0.28
N ILE A 31 6.91 -3.38 0.62
CA ILE A 31 6.29 -2.38 -0.28
C ILE A 31 7.03 -2.30 -1.62
N LYS A 32 8.35 -2.32 -1.59
CA LYS A 32 9.19 -2.25 -2.80
C LYS A 32 9.00 -3.50 -3.67
N SER A 33 9.06 -4.70 -3.09
CA SER A 33 8.85 -5.94 -3.83
C SER A 33 7.46 -6.02 -4.46
N THR A 34 6.40 -5.68 -3.71
CA THR A 34 5.03 -5.64 -4.25
C THR A 34 4.88 -4.61 -5.36
N ALA A 35 5.53 -3.44 -5.25
CA ALA A 35 5.51 -2.42 -6.29
C ALA A 35 6.16 -2.90 -7.60
N GLU A 36 7.29 -3.63 -7.50
CA GLU A 36 7.98 -4.23 -8.64
C GLU A 36 7.12 -5.33 -9.29
N GLU A 37 6.53 -6.22 -8.49
CA GLU A 37 5.67 -7.33 -8.95
C GLU A 37 4.42 -6.82 -9.68
N GLU A 38 3.73 -5.84 -9.11
CA GLU A 38 2.48 -5.28 -9.65
C GLU A 38 2.74 -4.20 -10.73
N ARG A 39 4.00 -3.83 -10.97
CA ARG A 39 4.42 -2.72 -11.85
C ARG A 39 3.73 -1.41 -11.50
N LEU A 40 3.66 -1.12 -10.20
CA LEU A 40 3.03 0.09 -9.66
C LEU A 40 4.06 0.99 -8.98
N PRO A 41 3.82 2.32 -8.93
CA PRO A 41 4.59 3.20 -8.07
C PRO A 41 4.51 2.76 -6.61
N MET A 42 5.64 2.81 -5.88
CA MET A 42 5.68 2.52 -4.44
C MET A 42 4.65 3.34 -3.65
N SER A 43 4.35 4.56 -4.07
CA SER A 43 3.32 5.39 -3.42
C SER A 43 1.93 4.77 -3.49
N ILE A 44 1.56 4.09 -4.59
CA ILE A 44 0.28 3.38 -4.69
C ILE A 44 0.25 2.23 -3.69
N VAL A 45 1.29 1.41 -3.68
CA VAL A 45 1.35 0.25 -2.78
C VAL A 45 1.35 0.70 -1.31
N ALA A 46 2.08 1.77 -0.99
CA ALA A 46 2.08 2.35 0.35
C ALA A 46 0.70 2.88 0.76
N ASP A 47 -0.02 3.56 -0.14
CA ASP A 47 -1.38 4.05 0.12
C ASP A 47 -2.35 2.89 0.40
N GLU A 48 -2.32 1.85 -0.43
CA GLU A 48 -3.19 0.67 -0.29
C GLU A 48 -2.86 -0.10 0.98
N ALA A 49 -1.57 -0.29 1.30
CA ALA A 49 -1.14 -0.95 2.52
C ALA A 49 -1.57 -0.16 3.78
N LEU A 50 -1.42 1.17 3.76
CA LEU A 50 -1.85 2.02 4.85
C LEU A 50 -3.36 2.02 5.02
N TYR A 51 -4.12 2.16 3.93
CA TYR A 51 -5.58 2.10 3.95
C TYR A 51 -6.09 0.74 4.47
N ALA A 52 -5.55 -0.37 3.96
CA ALA A 52 -5.90 -1.71 4.42
C ALA A 52 -5.57 -1.91 5.90
N GLY A 53 -4.41 -1.44 6.36
CA GLY A 53 -4.02 -1.49 7.77
C GLY A 53 -4.97 -0.68 8.67
N LEU A 54 -5.29 0.55 8.29
CA LEU A 54 -6.23 1.40 9.05
C LEU A 54 -7.64 0.81 9.08
N LYS A 55 -8.09 0.24 7.97
CA LYS A 55 -9.38 -0.47 7.88
C LYS A 55 -9.42 -1.71 8.77
N ALA A 56 -8.36 -2.52 8.77
CA ALA A 56 -8.24 -3.69 9.65
C ALA A 56 -8.22 -3.31 11.14
N LEU A 57 -7.75 -2.10 11.47
CA LEU A 57 -7.79 -1.54 12.82
C LEU A 57 -9.13 -0.87 13.18
N GLY A 58 -10.13 -0.90 12.29
CA GLY A 58 -11.43 -0.24 12.48
C GLY A 58 -11.34 1.28 12.54
N ARG A 59 -10.30 1.87 11.92
CA ARG A 59 -10.06 3.33 11.86
C ARG A 59 -10.52 3.97 10.56
N MET A 60 -10.93 3.17 9.59
CA MET A 60 -11.47 3.59 8.30
C MET A 60 -12.53 2.58 7.86
N ASP A 61 -13.58 3.07 7.19
CA ASP A 61 -14.66 2.26 6.61
C ASP A 61 -14.29 1.65 5.25
#